data_AF-A0A7J9D7K8-F1
#
_entry.id   AF-A0A7J9D7K8-F1
#
_cell.length_a   1.000
_cell.length_b   1.000
_cell.length_c   1.000
_cell.angle_alpha   90.00
_cell.angle_beta   90.00
_cell.angle_gamma   90.00
#
_symmetry.space_group_name_H-M   'P 1'
#
loop_
_entity.id
_entity.type
_entity.pdbx_description
1 polymer ?
#
loop_
_entity_poly.entity_id
_entity_poly.type
_entity_poly.pdbx_seq_one_letter_code
_entity_poly.pdbx_strand_id
1 'polypeptide(L)'
;MKHQVFLSFRGEDTRLNSTSHLLKAVNDTGMNVFDTLENGDQLSLALSQAIAPSNLSIIVLSVNHASSKSCLAELSDIKRSKDTQGHIVLPIFLSC
;
A
#
# COMPACT_ATOMS: atom_id res chain seq x y z
N MET A 1 -1.37 8.69 -14.87
CA MET A 1 -1.33 7.32 -15.42
C MET A 1 -2.14 6.40 -14.51
N LYS A 2 -2.74 5.32 -15.02
CA LYS A 2 -3.54 4.40 -14.19
C LYS A 2 -2.59 3.41 -13.51
N HIS A 3 -2.62 3.34 -12.17
CA HIS A 3 -1.80 2.38 -11.41
C HIS A 3 -2.47 1.01 -11.43
N GLN A 4 -1.66 -0.04 -11.51
CA GLN A 4 -2.12 -1.43 -11.52
C GLN A 4 -2.05 -2.04 -10.12
N VAL A 5 -1.02 -1.64 -9.35
CA VAL A 5 -0.76 -2.10 -8.00
C VAL A 5 -0.68 -0.92 -7.06
N PHE A 6 -1.39 -1.01 -5.94
CA PHE A 6 -1.26 -0.12 -4.81
C PHE A 6 -0.42 -0.79 -3.72
N LEU A 7 0.66 -0.16 -3.28
CA LEU A 7 1.55 -0.67 -2.24
C LEU A 7 1.45 0.22 -0.99
N SER A 8 0.83 -0.32 0.06
CA SER A 8 0.68 0.37 1.35
C SER A 8 1.61 -0.22 2.38
N PHE A 9 2.34 0.65 3.06
CA PHE A 9 3.23 0.29 4.15
C PHE A 9 3.58 1.52 4.98
N ARG A 10 4.04 1.27 6.21
CA ARG A 10 4.49 2.32 7.11
C ARG A 10 5.94 2.68 6.82
N GLY A 11 6.18 3.85 6.21
CA GLY A 11 7.53 4.31 5.87
C GLY A 11 8.52 4.29 7.04
N GLU A 12 8.10 4.67 8.25
CA GLU A 12 8.96 4.67 9.44
C GLU A 12 9.47 3.27 9.83
N ASP A 13 8.64 2.24 9.71
CA ASP A 13 9.00 0.85 10.10
C ASP A 13 9.81 0.14 9.00
N THR A 14 9.76 0.64 7.78
CA THR A 14 10.15 -0.09 6.58
C THR A 14 11.31 0.53 5.81
N ARG A 15 11.77 1.71 6.25
CA ARG A 15 12.94 2.45 5.71
C ARG A 15 14.27 1.66 5.77
N LEU A 16 14.33 0.52 6.45
CA LEU A 16 15.56 -0.23 6.74
C LEU A 16 15.64 -1.62 6.06
N ASN A 17 15.43 -1.71 4.74
CA ASN A 17 15.87 -2.79 3.84
C ASN A 17 14.80 -3.75 3.27
N SER A 18 13.88 -4.33 4.07
CA SER A 18 12.99 -5.38 3.52
C SER A 18 11.96 -4.86 2.52
N THR A 19 11.43 -3.65 2.74
CA THR A 19 10.36 -3.09 1.88
C THR A 19 10.91 -2.43 0.62
N SER A 20 12.16 -1.95 0.63
CA SER A 20 12.83 -1.46 -0.58
C SER A 20 13.11 -2.61 -1.55
N HIS A 21 13.49 -3.80 -1.05
CA HIS A 21 13.59 -5.00 -1.88
C HIS A 21 12.24 -5.43 -2.45
N LEU A 22 11.17 -5.38 -1.65
CA LEU A 22 9.81 -5.65 -2.12
C LEU A 22 9.40 -4.65 -3.21
N LEU A 23 9.57 -3.36 -2.97
CA LEU A 23 9.25 -2.31 -3.94
C LEU A 23 10.02 -2.51 -5.25
N LYS A 24 11.32 -2.81 -5.16
CA LYS A 24 12.14 -3.12 -6.33
C LYS A 24 11.61 -4.35 -7.06
N ALA A 25 11.33 -5.44 -6.36
CA ALA A 25 10.82 -6.67 -6.97
C ALA A 25 9.47 -6.46 -7.67
N VAL A 26 8.57 -5.66 -7.09
CA VAL A 26 7.28 -5.33 -7.72
C VAL A 26 7.48 -4.42 -8.94
N ASN A 27 8.35 -3.41 -8.85
CA ASN A 27 8.68 -2.56 -10.01
C ASN A 27 9.34 -3.35 -11.15
N ASP A 28 10.20 -4.32 -10.83
CA ASP A 28 10.87 -5.19 -11.79
C ASP A 28 9.88 -6.11 -12.56
N THR A 29 8.63 -6.25 -12.09
CA THR A 29 7.57 -6.98 -12.83
C THR A 29 7.02 -6.21 -14.04
N GLY A 30 7.37 -4.92 -14.19
CA GLY A 30 6.82 -4.05 -15.23
C GLY A 30 5.41 -3.52 -14.93
N MET A 31 4.88 -3.79 -13.74
CA MET A 31 3.61 -3.22 -13.29
C MET A 31 3.77 -1.77 -12.87
N ASN A 32 2.75 -0.95 -13.14
CA ASN A 32 2.71 0.44 -12.68
C ASN A 32 2.28 0.47 -11.20
N VAL A 33 3.22 0.74 -10.29
CA VAL A 33 3.02 0.72 -8.83
C VAL A 33 2.82 2.14 -8.32
N PHE A 34 1.83 2.33 -7.46
CA PHE A 34 1.72 3.51 -6.60
C PHE A 34 2.11 3.12 -5.17
N ASP A 35 3.04 3.85 -4.56
CA ASP A 35 3.50 3.59 -3.20
C ASP A 35 3.28 4.77 -2.24
N THR A 36 3.26 4.46 -0.94
CA THR A 36 3.10 5.43 0.15
C THR A 36 4.42 6.10 0.57
N LEU A 37 5.58 5.71 0.01
CA LEU A 37 6.91 6.21 0.41
C LEU A 37 7.14 7.65 -0.01
N GLU A 38 6.81 7.97 -1.26
CA GLU A 38 6.97 9.33 -1.80
C GLU A 38 5.96 10.32 -1.20
N ASN A 39 4.88 9.82 -0.59
CA ASN A 39 3.65 10.58 -0.35
C ASN A 39 3.29 10.78 1.14
N GLY A 40 3.91 10.03 2.06
CA GLY A 40 3.77 10.24 3.52
C GLY A 40 2.33 10.35 4.04
N ASP A 41 2.15 11.05 5.17
CA ASP A 41 0.85 11.31 5.82
C ASP A 41 -0.02 12.34 5.07
N GLN A 42 0.49 12.98 4.00
CA GLN A 42 -0.13 14.15 3.40
C GLN A 42 -1.18 13.84 2.32
N LEU A 43 -1.41 12.56 1.98
CA LEU A 43 -2.05 12.19 0.72
C LEU A 43 -3.25 11.23 0.86
N SER A 44 -4.00 11.24 1.97
CA SER A 44 -5.21 10.38 2.10
C SER A 44 -6.19 10.50 0.93
N LEU A 45 -6.29 11.69 0.33
CA LEU A 45 -7.17 11.94 -0.82
C LEU A 45 -6.63 11.36 -2.14
N ALA A 46 -5.32 11.46 -2.40
CA ALA A 46 -4.73 10.85 -3.60
C ALA A 46 -4.61 9.32 -3.47
N LEU A 47 -4.45 8.82 -2.24
CA LEU A 47 -4.44 7.40 -1.91
C LEU A 47 -5.78 6.75 -2.28
N SER A 48 -6.89 7.36 -1.87
CA SER A 48 -8.24 6.92 -2.26
C SER A 48 -8.46 6.94 -3.79
N GLN A 49 -7.90 7.95 -4.47
CA GLN A 49 -7.95 8.06 -5.94
C GLN A 49 -7.04 7.07 -6.66
N ALA A 50 -5.99 6.55 -6.01
CA ALA A 50 -5.10 5.52 -6.57
C ALA A 50 -5.62 4.09 -6.32
N ILE A 51 -6.32 3.86 -5.21
CA ILE A 51 -6.93 2.56 -4.87
C ILE A 51 -8.08 2.25 -5.84
N ALA A 52 -9.00 3.19 -6.06
CA ALA A 52 -10.17 2.97 -6.91
C ALA A 52 -9.90 2.48 -8.36
N PRO A 53 -8.84 2.95 -9.07
CA PRO A 53 -8.49 2.45 -10.39
C PRO A 53 -7.55 1.24 -10.39
N SER A 54 -6.95 0.89 -9.25
CA SER A 54 -6.05 -0.26 -9.14
C SER A 54 -6.86 -1.56 -9.02
N ASN A 55 -6.28 -2.70 -9.42
CA ASN A 55 -6.93 -4.01 -9.29
C ASN A 55 -6.35 -4.86 -8.15
N LEU A 56 -5.16 -4.47 -7.66
CA LEU A 56 -4.39 -5.18 -6.65
C LEU A 56 -3.85 -4.20 -5.60
N SER A 57 -4.02 -4.52 -4.32
CA SER A 57 -3.32 -3.89 -3.21
C SER A 57 -2.41 -4.89 -2.51
N ILE A 58 -1.16 -4.51 -2.32
CA ILE A 58 -0.21 -5.18 -1.44
C ILE A 58 -0.08 -4.34 -0.17
N ILE A 59 -0.33 -4.95 0.99
CA ILE A 59 -0.31 -4.25 2.28
C ILE A 59 0.77 -4.88 3.16
N VAL A 60 1.76 -4.09 3.58
CA VAL A 60 2.80 -4.53 4.49
C VAL A 60 2.43 -4.14 5.92
N LEU A 61 1.99 -5.13 6.68
CA LEU A 61 1.59 -5.01 8.07
C LEU A 61 2.83 -5.19 8.97
N SER A 62 3.42 -4.09 9.39
CA SER A 62 4.48 -4.02 10.41
C SER A 62 3.92 -3.86 11.82
N VAL A 63 4.76 -4.03 12.84
CA VAL A 63 4.41 -3.92 14.27
C VAL A 63 3.69 -2.61 14.59
N ASN A 64 4.13 -1.49 14.02
CA ASN A 64 3.52 -0.17 14.28
C ASN A 64 2.55 0.26 13.18
N HIS A 65 2.16 -0.61 12.25
CA HIS A 65 1.20 -0.26 11.19
C HIS A 65 -0.12 0.25 11.79
N ALA A 66 -0.65 -0.45 12.81
CA ALA A 66 -1.90 -0.08 13.46
C ALA A 66 -1.81 1.17 14.34
N SER A 67 -0.61 1.71 14.60
CA SER A 67 -0.46 2.96 15.36
C SER A 67 -0.57 4.21 14.47
N SER A 68 -0.54 4.07 13.14
CA SER A 68 -0.76 5.19 12.21
C SER A 68 -2.24 5.30 11.82
N LYS A 69 -2.82 6.48 12.07
CA LYS A 69 -4.17 6.82 11.60
C LYS A 69 -4.27 6.78 10.07
N SER A 70 -3.21 7.19 9.36
CA SER A 70 -3.18 7.13 7.89
C SER A 70 -3.24 5.68 7.40
N CYS A 71 -2.41 4.80 7.96
CA CYS A 71 -2.39 3.39 7.58
C CYS A 71 -3.74 2.69 7.85
N LEU A 72 -4.44 3.05 8.94
CA LEU A 72 -5.79 2.52 9.22
C LEU A 72 -6.87 3.05 8.26
N ALA A 73 -6.75 4.32 7.84
CA ALA A 73 -7.64 4.90 6.83
C ALA A 73 -7.45 4.22 5.46
N GLU A 74 -6.21 4.03 5.04
CA GLU A 74 -5.86 3.28 3.82
C GLU A 74 -6.44 1.85 3.86
N LEU A 75 -6.23 1.14 4.97
CA LEU A 75 -6.74 -0.22 5.14
C LEU A 75 -8.27 -0.28 5.03
N SER A 76 -8.96 0.76 5.53
CA SER A 76 -10.43 0.86 5.45
C SER A 76 -10.90 1.07 4.01
N ASP A 77 -10.22 1.94 3.25
CA ASP A 77 -10.52 2.18 1.84
C ASP A 77 -10.25 0.95 0.97
N ILE A 78 -9.13 0.25 1.20
CA ILE A 78 -8.81 -1.00 0.50
C ILE A 78 -9.86 -2.08 0.80
N LYS A 79 -10.27 -2.22 2.06
CA LYS A 79 -11.33 -3.16 2.44
C LYS A 79 -12.64 -2.85 1.71
N ARG A 80 -13.03 -1.58 1.67
CA ARG A 80 -14.22 -1.15 0.92
C ARG A 80 -14.11 -1.50 -0.57
N SER A 81 -12.96 -1.24 -1.20
CA SER A 81 -12.75 -1.58 -2.62
C SER A 81 -12.79 -3.10 -2.86
N LYS A 82 -12.21 -3.91 -1.96
CA LYS A 82 -12.33 -5.37 -1.99
C LYS A 82 -13.79 -5.83 -1.97
N ASP A 83 -14.57 -5.29 -1.05
CA ASP A 83 -15.96 -5.70 -0.83
C ASP A 83 -16.90 -5.23 -1.95
N THR A 84 -16.60 -4.10 -2.61
CA THR A 84 -17.50 -3.46 -3.60
C THR A 84 -17.07 -3.63 -5.06
N GLN A 85 -15.79 -3.87 -5.33
CA GLN A 85 -15.22 -3.86 -6.69
C GLN A 85 -14.44 -5.15 -7.02
N GLY A 86 -14.36 -6.11 -6.09
CA GLY A 86 -13.60 -7.34 -6.29
C GLY A 86 -12.09 -7.13 -6.27
N HIS A 87 -11.63 -6.04 -5.66
CA HIS A 87 -10.22 -5.68 -5.54
C HIS A 87 -9.42 -6.78 -4.83
N ILE A 88 -8.29 -7.19 -5.41
CA ILE A 88 -7.44 -8.23 -4.82
C ILE A 88 -6.57 -7.60 -3.73
N VAL A 89 -6.52 -8.22 -2.55
CA VAL A 89 -5.73 -7.73 -1.41
C VAL A 89 -4.77 -8.81 -0.94
N LEU A 90 -3.46 -8.51 -0.98
CA LEU A 90 -2.39 -9.39 -0.53
C LEU A 90 -1.69 -8.79 0.71
N PRO A 91 -1.94 -9.33 1.92
CA PRO A 91 -1.23 -8.90 3.11
C PRO A 91 0.14 -9.58 3.23
N ILE A 92 1.16 -8.81 3.61
CA ILE A 92 2.49 -9.26 4.01
C ILE A 92 2.67 -8.89 5.47
N PHE A 93 2.91 -9.88 6.33
CA PHE A 93 3.14 -9.66 7.75
C PHE A 93 4.65 -9.54 7.99
N LEU A 94 5.10 -8.35 8.42
CA LEU A 94 6.49 -8.13 8.84
C LEU A 94 6.57 -8.25 10.37
N SER A 95 7.29 -9.26 10.83
CA SER A 95 7.58 -9.54 12.23
C SER A 95 9.06 -9.26 12.47
N CYS A 96 9.41 -8.06 12.93
CA CYS A 96 10.74 -7.76 13.50
C CYS A 96 10.53 -7.11 14.87
#